data_AF-A0A2P9HM09-F1
#
_entry.id   AF-A0A2P9HM09-F1
#
_cell.length_a   1.000
_cell.length_b   1.000
_cell.length_c   1.000
_cell.angle_alpha   90.00
_cell.angle_beta   90.00
_cell.angle_gamma   90.00
#
_symmetry.space_group_name_H-M   'P 1'
#
loop_
_entity.id
_entity.type
_entity.pdbx_description
1 polymer ?
#
loop_
_entity_poly.entity_id
_entity_poly.type
_entity_poly.pdbx_seq_one_letter_code
_entity_poly.pdbx_strand_id
1 'polypeptide(L)'
;MRSNFSTIMPYIFQEEGGYVDNPADPGGATNMGITIGTLSKWTGHSESAQDVKNLTKDAATEIYKKQYWDKIDGDSLPSGVDYAMLDFAVNSGPGHAIKMLQQILGVLQDGFLGPATFAALSARSPQDLIDRLSDERAAWLRGLAAAATFGKGWQARVERVRTRALALAEKPVNDIDAAHSAGISFPHSYEPAYKGGPEAEQQSASITTTLQQPGLLGTLASIISGLVAIIIQDGPLETALACAMIALSLIGVIYFVKR
;
A
#
# COMPACT_ATOMS: atom_id res chain seq x y z
N MET A 1 5.21 -15.30 21.36
CA MET A 1 4.74 -14.21 20.47
C MET A 1 4.09 -14.88 19.26
N ARG A 2 2.88 -14.44 18.90
CA ARG A 2 2.07 -15.04 17.84
C ARG A 2 2.21 -14.14 16.61
N SER A 3 3.03 -14.52 15.65
CA SER A 3 3.18 -13.75 14.41
C SER A 3 2.25 -14.32 13.35
N ASN A 4 1.20 -13.58 13.00
CA ASN A 4 0.36 -13.89 11.83
C ASN A 4 1.03 -13.43 10.51
N PHE A 5 2.22 -12.82 10.58
CA PHE A 5 2.84 -12.10 9.48
C PHE A 5 2.95 -12.94 8.20
N SER A 6 3.51 -14.15 8.30
CA SER A 6 3.64 -15.05 7.15
C SER A 6 2.29 -15.47 6.56
N THR A 7 1.26 -15.60 7.40
CA THR A 7 -0.10 -15.94 6.98
C THR A 7 -0.80 -14.80 6.27
N ILE A 8 -0.56 -13.55 6.66
CA ILE A 8 -1.27 -12.38 6.11
C ILE A 8 -0.57 -11.76 4.90
N MET A 9 0.73 -11.98 4.73
CA MET A 9 1.50 -11.43 3.60
C MET A 9 0.96 -11.80 2.21
N PRO A 10 0.47 -13.02 1.96
CA PRO A 10 -0.21 -13.34 0.70
C PRO A 10 -1.39 -12.42 0.39
N TYR A 11 -2.11 -11.95 1.41
CA TYR A 11 -3.21 -11.00 1.24
C TYR A 11 -2.70 -9.60 0.89
N ILE A 12 -1.59 -9.16 1.47
CA ILE A 12 -0.96 -7.89 1.10
C ILE A 12 -0.53 -7.92 -0.38
N PHE A 13 0.13 -9.00 -0.82
CA PHE A 13 0.54 -9.13 -2.22
C PHE A 13 -0.64 -9.16 -3.20
N GLN A 14 -1.80 -9.69 -2.81
CA GLN A 14 -3.01 -9.62 -3.63
C GLN A 14 -3.52 -8.19 -3.84
N GLU A 15 -3.32 -7.29 -2.86
CA GLU A 15 -3.75 -5.89 -2.97
C GLU A 15 -2.74 -5.02 -3.76
N GLU A 16 -1.46 -5.39 -3.79
CA GLU A 16 -0.36 -4.61 -4.40
C GLU A 16 -0.15 -4.87 -5.91
N GLY A 17 -0.78 -5.92 -6.46
CA GLY A 17 -0.71 -6.23 -7.89
C GLY A 17 0.61 -6.88 -8.33
N GLY A 18 0.93 -6.77 -9.63
CA GLY A 18 2.10 -7.41 -10.27
C GLY A 18 3.19 -6.43 -10.71
N TYR A 19 4.14 -6.92 -11.51
CA TYR A 19 5.20 -6.07 -12.10
C TYR A 19 4.61 -4.99 -13.01
N VAL A 20 5.03 -3.74 -12.79
CA VAL A 20 4.73 -2.59 -13.65
C VAL A 20 6.03 -1.85 -13.91
N ASP A 21 6.28 -1.54 -15.18
CA ASP A 21 7.44 -0.77 -15.63
C ASP A 21 6.98 0.19 -16.72
N ASN A 22 6.68 1.42 -16.29
CA ASN A 22 6.25 2.47 -17.19
C ASN A 22 7.44 3.43 -17.39
N PRO A 23 7.95 3.58 -18.63
CA PRO A 23 9.06 4.51 -18.92
C PRO A 23 8.78 5.98 -18.56
N ALA A 24 7.50 6.36 -18.43
CA ALA A 24 7.08 7.70 -18.03
C ALA A 24 6.89 7.86 -16.51
N ASP A 25 7.01 6.79 -15.72
CA ASP A 25 6.85 6.82 -14.27
C ASP A 25 8.20 7.14 -13.58
N PRO A 26 8.32 8.26 -12.85
CA PRO A 26 9.52 8.60 -12.11
C PRO A 26 9.88 7.59 -11.00
N GLY A 27 8.93 6.75 -10.57
CA GLY A 27 9.15 5.65 -9.62
C GLY A 27 9.93 4.46 -10.20
N GLY A 28 9.99 4.36 -11.54
CA GLY A 28 10.66 3.27 -12.25
C GLY A 28 10.00 1.90 -12.04
N ALA A 29 10.71 0.83 -12.45
CA ALA A 29 10.25 -0.54 -12.30
C ALA A 29 9.77 -0.84 -10.86
N THR A 30 8.59 -1.43 -10.75
CA THR A 30 7.95 -1.79 -9.49
C THR A 30 7.43 -3.22 -9.56
N ASN A 31 7.67 -4.01 -8.52
CA ASN A 31 7.15 -5.37 -8.39
C ASN A 31 6.68 -5.62 -6.95
N MET A 32 5.49 -6.20 -6.77
CA MET A 32 4.90 -6.45 -5.43
C MET A 32 4.88 -5.20 -4.54
N GLY A 33 4.64 -4.01 -5.12
CA GLY A 33 4.66 -2.72 -4.44
C GLY A 33 6.07 -2.18 -4.09
N ILE A 34 7.15 -2.88 -4.48
CA ILE A 34 8.53 -2.47 -4.20
C ILE A 34 9.13 -1.83 -5.45
N THR A 35 9.45 -0.54 -5.34
CA THR A 35 10.10 0.24 -6.42
C THR A 35 11.60 -0.05 -6.49
N ILE A 36 12.22 0.20 -7.65
CA ILE A 36 13.67 0.11 -7.84
C ILE A 36 14.46 0.91 -6.80
N GLY A 37 13.99 2.10 -6.43
CA GLY A 37 14.62 2.94 -5.41
C GLY A 37 14.48 2.36 -3.99
N THR A 38 13.39 1.65 -3.72
CA THR A 38 13.18 0.95 -2.45
C THR A 38 14.10 -0.25 -2.34
N LEU A 39 14.20 -1.05 -3.41
CA LEU A 39 15.09 -2.21 -3.47
C LEU A 39 16.56 -1.78 -3.36
N SER A 40 16.96 -0.72 -4.08
CA SER A 40 18.34 -0.20 -4.03
C SER A 40 18.77 0.27 -2.64
N LYS A 41 17.86 0.91 -1.91
CA LYS A 41 18.13 1.32 -0.52
C LYS A 41 18.24 0.12 0.42
N TRP A 42 17.47 -0.93 0.16
CA TRP A 42 17.46 -2.15 0.96
C TRP A 42 18.74 -2.96 0.77
N THR A 43 19.19 -3.16 -0.47
CA THR A 43 20.41 -3.92 -0.77
C THR A 43 21.68 -3.10 -0.55
N GLY A 44 21.58 -1.77 -0.54
CA GLY A 44 22.70 -0.87 -0.32
C GLY A 44 23.50 -0.55 -1.59
N HIS A 45 22.99 -0.90 -2.77
CA HIS A 45 23.56 -0.54 -4.07
C HIS A 45 22.47 -0.23 -5.09
N SER A 46 22.86 0.31 -6.24
CA SER A 46 21.90 0.55 -7.33
C SER A 46 21.41 -0.78 -7.92
N GLU A 47 20.10 -0.91 -8.02
CA GLU A 47 19.40 -2.04 -8.65
C GLU A 47 18.99 -1.70 -10.08
N SER A 48 18.76 -2.71 -10.90
CA SER A 48 18.19 -2.56 -12.24
C SER A 48 16.70 -2.93 -12.27
N ALA A 49 16.01 -2.55 -13.36
CA ALA A 49 14.65 -3.00 -13.61
C ALA A 49 14.52 -4.53 -13.67
N GLN A 50 15.57 -5.21 -14.15
CA GLN A 50 15.61 -6.67 -14.19
C GLN A 50 15.69 -7.29 -12.79
N ASP A 51 16.39 -6.64 -11.86
CA ASP A 51 16.47 -7.10 -10.45
C ASP A 51 15.11 -6.95 -9.77
N VAL A 52 14.41 -5.84 -10.01
CA VAL A 52 13.03 -5.64 -9.53
C VAL A 52 12.08 -6.68 -10.12
N LYS A 53 12.22 -6.99 -11.42
CA LYS A 53 11.43 -8.04 -12.08
C LYS A 53 11.71 -9.43 -11.49
N ASN A 54 12.95 -9.70 -11.09
CA ASN A 54 13.38 -10.96 -10.49
C ASN A 54 13.16 -11.04 -8.97
N LEU A 55 12.62 -9.97 -8.35
CA LEU A 55 12.38 -9.92 -6.92
C LEU A 55 11.51 -11.10 -6.46
N THR A 56 12.02 -11.87 -5.50
CA THR A 56 11.30 -13.03 -4.96
C THR A 56 10.29 -12.59 -3.90
N LYS A 57 9.23 -13.39 -3.70
CA LYS A 57 8.25 -13.15 -2.64
C LYS A 57 8.88 -13.17 -1.25
N ASP A 58 9.91 -14.00 -1.04
CA ASP A 58 10.61 -14.09 0.24
C ASP A 58 11.39 -12.82 0.54
N ALA A 59 12.17 -12.31 -0.44
CA ALA A 59 12.89 -11.06 -0.30
C ALA A 59 11.94 -9.87 -0.12
N ALA A 60 10.84 -9.84 -0.89
CA ALA A 60 9.78 -8.86 -0.68
C ALA A 60 9.20 -8.94 0.73
N THR A 61 8.92 -10.14 1.23
CA THR A 61 8.39 -10.36 2.59
C THR A 61 9.31 -9.82 3.67
N GLU A 62 10.63 -10.00 3.54
CA GLU A 62 11.60 -9.41 4.46
C GLU A 62 11.59 -7.88 4.43
N ILE A 63 11.50 -7.30 3.24
CA ILE A 63 11.36 -5.85 3.05
C ILE A 63 10.09 -5.36 3.75
N TYR A 64 8.95 -6.03 3.54
CA TYR A 64 7.69 -5.67 4.19
C TYR A 64 7.78 -5.78 5.71
N LYS A 65 8.47 -6.81 6.21
CA LYS A 65 8.69 -7.00 7.65
C LYS A 65 9.41 -5.80 8.25
N LYS A 66 10.55 -5.41 7.66
CA LYS A 66 11.37 -4.31 8.19
C LYS A 66 10.76 -2.94 7.98
N GLN A 67 10.15 -2.70 6.83
CA GLN A 67 9.68 -1.36 6.48
C GLN A 67 8.33 -1.01 7.10
N TYR A 68 7.50 -2.01 7.39
CA TYR A 68 6.13 -1.80 7.87
C TYR A 68 5.85 -2.59 9.14
N TRP A 69 5.91 -3.92 9.12
CA TRP A 69 5.48 -4.78 10.24
C TRP A 69 6.20 -4.48 11.56
N ASP A 70 7.53 -4.45 11.54
CA ASP A 70 8.35 -4.18 12.73
C ASP A 70 8.12 -2.75 13.25
N LYS A 71 7.81 -1.80 12.37
CA LYS A 71 7.58 -0.39 12.76
C LYS A 71 6.22 -0.19 13.44
N ILE A 72 5.26 -1.07 13.18
CA ILE A 72 3.94 -1.07 13.83
C ILE A 72 3.85 -2.09 14.96
N ASP A 73 4.98 -2.66 15.41
CA ASP A 73 5.02 -3.73 16.41
C ASP A 73 3.96 -4.83 16.15
N GLY A 74 3.88 -5.26 14.89
CA GLY A 74 2.78 -6.11 14.43
C GLY A 74 2.66 -7.44 15.17
N ASP A 75 3.78 -7.99 15.66
CA ASP A 75 3.81 -9.22 16.46
C ASP A 75 3.12 -9.09 17.82
N SER A 76 2.89 -7.85 18.28
CA SER A 76 2.24 -7.51 19.55
C SER A 76 0.77 -7.09 19.38
N LEU A 77 0.29 -6.95 18.14
CA LEU A 77 -1.09 -6.57 17.85
C LEU A 77 -2.04 -7.78 17.85
N PRO A 78 -3.32 -7.60 18.23
CA PRO A 78 -4.32 -8.65 18.10
C PRO A 78 -4.51 -9.11 16.66
N SER A 79 -4.82 -10.41 16.47
CA SER A 79 -5.17 -10.98 15.17
C SER A 79 -6.31 -10.19 14.51
N GLY A 80 -6.15 -9.86 13.23
CA GLY A 80 -7.06 -9.01 12.47
C GLY A 80 -6.72 -7.52 12.57
N VAL A 81 -6.43 -7.02 13.77
CA VAL A 81 -5.94 -5.64 13.96
C VAL A 81 -4.55 -5.49 13.33
N ASP A 82 -3.70 -6.49 13.51
CA ASP A 82 -2.38 -6.61 12.90
C ASP A 82 -2.40 -6.50 11.36
N TYR A 83 -3.35 -7.19 10.72
CA TYR A 83 -3.53 -7.16 9.28
C TYR A 83 -4.05 -5.80 8.78
N ALA A 84 -5.08 -5.26 9.44
CA ALA A 84 -5.62 -3.95 9.09
C ALA A 84 -4.57 -2.83 9.24
N MET A 85 -3.76 -2.91 10.30
CA MET A 85 -2.65 -1.98 10.55
C MET A 85 -1.52 -2.14 9.53
N LEU A 86 -1.15 -3.36 9.14
CA LEU A 86 -0.14 -3.59 8.12
C LEU A 86 -0.57 -3.03 6.77
N ASP A 87 -1.79 -3.34 6.30
CA ASP A 87 -2.29 -2.80 5.02
C ASP A 87 -2.32 -1.27 5.02
N PHE A 88 -2.77 -0.67 6.13
CA PHE A 88 -2.78 0.79 6.26
C PHE A 88 -1.37 1.38 6.29
N ALA A 89 -0.44 0.75 7.01
CA ALA A 89 0.96 1.18 7.05
C ALA A 89 1.65 1.09 5.69
N VAL A 90 1.36 0.06 4.90
CA VAL A 90 1.85 -0.10 3.53
C VAL A 90 1.30 1.01 2.62
N ASN A 91 -0.01 1.27 2.71
CA ASN A 91 -0.67 2.20 1.79
C ASN A 91 -0.50 3.69 2.17
N SER A 92 -0.32 4.00 3.44
CA SER A 92 -0.33 5.39 3.96
C SER A 92 0.78 5.71 4.96
N GLY A 93 1.70 4.78 5.18
CA GLY A 93 2.86 4.96 6.06
C GLY A 93 2.61 4.50 7.51
N PRO A 94 3.60 3.84 8.16
CA PRO A 94 3.47 3.34 9.53
C PRO A 94 3.10 4.42 10.56
N GLY A 95 3.76 5.58 10.48
CA GLY A 95 3.54 6.66 11.45
C GLY A 95 2.11 7.22 11.41
N HIS A 96 1.47 7.25 10.23
CA HIS A 96 0.09 7.69 10.11
C HIS A 96 -0.87 6.63 10.64
N ALA A 97 -0.67 5.36 10.29
CA ALA A 97 -1.46 4.25 10.80
C ALA A 97 -1.43 4.20 12.35
N ILE A 98 -0.25 4.34 12.96
CA ILE A 98 -0.08 4.35 14.41
C ILE A 98 -0.83 5.52 15.06
N LYS A 99 -0.69 6.73 14.51
CA LYS A 99 -1.36 7.91 15.08
C LYS A 99 -2.87 7.82 14.99
N MET A 100 -3.41 7.26 13.90
CA MET A 100 -4.85 7.01 13.78
C MET A 100 -5.32 5.99 14.81
N LEU A 101 -4.57 4.90 15.04
CA LEU A 101 -4.88 3.94 16.09
C LEU A 101 -4.86 4.60 17.48
N GLN A 102 -3.85 5.43 17.76
CA GLN A 102 -3.77 6.18 19.02
C GLN A 102 -4.93 7.15 19.21
N GLN A 103 -5.38 7.81 18.13
CA GLN A 103 -6.58 8.64 18.13
C GLN A 103 -7.82 7.83 18.54
N ILE A 104 -8.03 6.67 17.91
CA ILE A 104 -9.16 5.77 18.19
C ILE A 104 -9.16 5.31 19.66
N LEU A 105 -7.97 5.04 20.20
CA LEU A 105 -7.77 4.61 21.58
C LEU A 105 -7.88 5.75 22.61
N GLY A 106 -7.91 7.01 22.17
CA GLY A 106 -7.95 8.17 23.05
C GLY A 106 -6.65 8.38 23.84
N VAL A 107 -5.51 7.94 23.29
CA VAL A 107 -4.18 8.13 23.89
C VAL A 107 -3.38 9.19 23.14
N LEU A 108 -2.21 9.57 23.66
CA LEU A 108 -1.32 10.51 22.99
C LEU A 108 -0.92 9.99 21.59
N GLN A 109 -1.06 10.83 20.57
CA GLN A 109 -0.73 10.50 19.18
C GLN A 109 0.75 10.75 18.85
N ASP A 110 1.65 10.16 19.62
CA ASP A 110 3.10 10.34 19.48
C ASP A 110 3.72 9.51 18.34
N GLY A 111 2.95 8.59 17.72
CA GLY A 111 3.43 7.71 16.66
C GLY A 111 4.27 6.52 17.16
N PHE A 112 4.25 6.25 18.46
CA PHE A 112 4.95 5.12 19.08
C PHE A 112 3.98 4.19 19.82
N LEU A 113 3.96 2.90 19.48
CA LEU A 113 3.17 1.91 20.20
C LEU A 113 3.85 1.55 21.53
N GLY A 114 3.66 2.40 22.53
CA GLY A 114 4.19 2.22 23.87
C GLY A 114 3.23 1.50 24.82
N PRO A 115 3.64 1.30 26.09
CA PRO A 115 2.83 0.63 27.10
C PRO A 115 1.44 1.24 27.29
N ALA A 116 1.30 2.57 27.16
CA ALA A 116 0.01 3.24 27.26
C ALA A 116 -0.93 2.86 26.10
N THR A 117 -0.40 2.76 24.88
CA THR A 117 -1.18 2.32 23.71
C THR A 117 -1.59 0.86 23.84
N PHE A 118 -0.70 -0.02 24.28
CA PHE A 118 -1.02 -1.44 24.51
C PHE A 118 -2.02 -1.66 25.65
N ALA A 119 -1.92 -0.88 26.72
CA ALA A 119 -2.92 -0.90 27.79
C ALA A 119 -4.31 -0.52 27.26
N ALA A 120 -4.41 0.55 26.46
CA ALA A 120 -5.68 0.95 25.84
C ALA A 120 -6.19 -0.08 24.83
N LEU A 121 -5.30 -0.68 24.03
CA LEU A 121 -5.64 -1.76 23.10
C LEU A 121 -6.26 -2.96 23.83
N SER A 122 -5.67 -3.39 24.94
CA SER A 122 -6.14 -4.56 25.71
C SER A 122 -7.53 -4.36 26.33
N ALA A 123 -8.00 -3.13 26.45
CA ALA A 123 -9.31 -2.78 26.99
C ALA A 123 -10.43 -2.74 25.92
N ARG A 124 -10.12 -3.08 24.66
CA ARG A 124 -11.06 -3.02 23.52
C ARG A 124 -11.16 -4.36 22.82
N SER A 125 -12.32 -4.63 22.21
CA SER A 125 -12.46 -5.81 21.35
C SER A 125 -11.70 -5.58 20.04
N PRO A 126 -11.02 -6.61 19.48
CA PRO A 126 -10.39 -6.51 18.17
C PRO A 126 -11.37 -6.09 17.06
N GLN A 127 -12.62 -6.56 17.11
CA GLN A 127 -13.66 -6.22 16.14
C GLN A 127 -14.00 -4.72 16.16
N ASP A 128 -14.22 -4.12 17.33
CA ASP A 128 -14.47 -2.66 17.46
C ASP A 128 -13.28 -1.85 16.95
N LEU A 129 -12.05 -2.30 17.22
CA LEU A 129 -10.85 -1.64 16.71
C LEU A 129 -10.75 -1.72 15.19
N ILE A 130 -11.00 -2.88 14.58
CA ILE A 130 -10.98 -3.08 13.13
C ILE A 130 -12.03 -2.19 12.46
N ASP A 131 -13.25 -2.17 13.01
CA ASP A 131 -14.34 -1.36 12.48
C ASP A 131 -14.00 0.13 12.53
N ARG A 132 -13.57 0.63 13.69
CA ARG A 132 -13.19 2.05 13.86
C ARG A 132 -12.00 2.43 12.99
N LEU A 133 -10.98 1.57 12.90
CA LEU A 133 -9.81 1.83 12.06
C LEU A 133 -10.19 1.93 10.59
N SER A 134 -11.09 1.04 10.14
CA SER A 134 -11.60 1.04 8.77
C SER A 134 -12.43 2.29 8.48
N ASP A 135 -13.32 2.67 9.40
CA ASP A 135 -14.18 3.85 9.26
C ASP A 135 -13.37 5.16 9.24
N GLU A 136 -12.41 5.33 10.16
CA GLU A 136 -11.55 6.51 10.23
C GLU A 136 -10.64 6.61 9.01
N ARG A 137 -10.06 5.49 8.56
CA ARG A 137 -9.25 5.46 7.33
C ARG A 137 -10.08 5.80 6.11
N ALA A 138 -11.28 5.21 5.98
CA ALA A 138 -12.22 5.48 4.90
C ALA A 138 -12.63 6.96 4.87
N ALA A 139 -12.91 7.57 6.03
CA ALA A 139 -13.21 8.97 6.17
C ALA A 139 -12.04 9.86 5.74
N TRP A 140 -10.83 9.58 6.22
CA TRP A 140 -9.63 10.32 5.85
C TRP A 140 -9.36 10.26 4.34
N LEU A 141 -9.44 9.06 3.74
CA LEU A 141 -9.23 8.86 2.29
C LEU A 141 -10.23 9.64 1.44
N ARG A 142 -11.49 9.78 1.88
CA ARG A 142 -12.50 10.60 1.20
C ARG A 142 -12.17 12.09 1.21
N GLY A 143 -11.42 12.56 2.19
CA GLY A 143 -11.00 13.95 2.31
C GLY A 143 -9.80 14.35 1.42
N LEU A 144 -9.14 13.39 0.77
CA LEU A 144 -7.99 13.67 -0.08
C LEU A 144 -8.41 14.26 -1.43
N ALA A 145 -7.65 15.22 -1.96
CA ALA A 145 -7.92 15.84 -3.26
C ALA A 145 -8.03 14.81 -4.40
N ALA A 146 -7.20 13.76 -4.34
CA ALA A 146 -7.17 12.69 -5.32
C ALA A 146 -8.34 11.67 -5.19
N ALA A 147 -9.21 11.81 -4.18
CA ALA A 147 -10.37 10.95 -3.99
C ALA A 147 -11.39 11.05 -5.13
N ALA A 148 -11.45 12.18 -5.85
CA ALA A 148 -12.32 12.35 -7.01
C ALA A 148 -12.01 11.30 -8.11
N THR A 149 -10.73 10.98 -8.29
CA THR A 149 -10.28 10.04 -9.33
C THR A 149 -10.22 8.60 -8.80
N PHE A 150 -9.73 8.42 -7.57
CA PHE A 150 -9.29 7.12 -7.09
C PHE A 150 -10.07 6.59 -5.88
N GLY A 151 -10.91 7.44 -5.28
CA GLY A 151 -11.58 7.17 -4.01
C GLY A 151 -12.38 5.87 -4.01
N LYS A 152 -13.09 5.55 -5.11
CA LYS A 152 -13.85 4.29 -5.22
C LYS A 152 -12.97 3.05 -5.01
N GLY A 153 -11.77 3.03 -5.59
CA GLY A 153 -10.82 1.93 -5.45
C GLY A 153 -10.29 1.83 -4.02
N TRP A 154 -9.97 2.97 -3.41
CA TRP A 154 -9.50 3.00 -2.02
C TRP A 154 -10.57 2.53 -1.03
N GLN A 155 -11.81 2.98 -1.17
CA GLN A 155 -12.92 2.53 -0.30
C GLN A 155 -13.15 1.01 -0.47
N ALA A 156 -13.11 0.50 -1.69
CA ALA A 156 -13.24 -0.93 -1.93
C ALA A 156 -12.10 -1.75 -1.28
N ARG A 157 -10.85 -1.25 -1.30
CA ARG A 157 -9.73 -1.89 -0.59
C ARG A 157 -9.96 -1.89 0.92
N VAL A 158 -10.38 -0.76 1.50
CA VAL A 158 -10.67 -0.67 2.95
C VAL A 158 -11.71 -1.71 3.35
N GLU A 159 -12.80 -1.86 2.61
CA GLU A 159 -13.84 -2.84 2.95
C GLU A 159 -13.41 -4.31 2.78
N ARG A 160 -12.59 -4.62 1.77
CA ARG A 160 -11.98 -5.96 1.65
C ARG A 160 -11.08 -6.27 2.84
N VAL A 161 -10.24 -5.30 3.23
CA VAL A 161 -9.34 -5.42 4.38
C VAL A 161 -10.14 -5.60 5.66
N ARG A 162 -11.18 -4.79 5.88
CA ARG A 162 -12.10 -4.89 7.03
C ARG A 162 -12.71 -6.29 7.12
N THR A 163 -13.31 -6.78 6.04
CA THR A 163 -13.95 -8.10 5.98
C THR A 163 -12.98 -9.21 6.38
N ARG A 164 -11.77 -9.18 5.82
CA ARG A 164 -10.74 -10.19 6.08
C ARG A 164 -10.15 -10.06 7.49
N ALA A 165 -9.94 -8.85 7.99
CA ALA A 165 -9.48 -8.57 9.34
C ALA A 165 -10.48 -9.09 10.39
N LEU A 166 -11.78 -8.86 10.19
CA LEU A 166 -12.83 -9.39 11.06
C LEU A 166 -12.82 -10.93 11.09
N ALA A 167 -12.67 -11.58 9.94
CA ALA A 167 -12.53 -13.04 9.88
C ALA A 167 -11.30 -13.57 10.64
N LEU A 168 -10.16 -12.88 10.55
CA LEU A 168 -8.94 -13.20 11.30
C LEU A 168 -9.09 -12.94 12.82
N ALA A 169 -9.93 -11.99 13.22
CA ALA A 169 -10.23 -11.71 14.61
C ALA A 169 -11.20 -12.74 15.22
N GLU A 170 -12.16 -13.24 14.44
CA GLU A 170 -13.09 -14.30 14.86
C GLU A 170 -12.40 -15.67 15.00
N LYS A 171 -11.48 -15.99 14.08
CA LYS A 171 -10.72 -17.24 14.08
C LYS A 171 -9.22 -16.93 13.99
N PRO A 172 -8.57 -16.63 15.12
CA PRO A 172 -7.14 -16.38 15.12
C PRO A 172 -6.37 -17.56 14.55
N VAL A 173 -5.37 -17.27 13.71
CA VAL A 173 -4.53 -18.26 12.99
C VAL A 173 -3.82 -19.26 13.93
N ASN A 174 -3.81 -19.01 15.24
CA ASN A 174 -3.22 -19.92 16.23
C ASN A 174 -4.05 -21.18 16.48
N ASP A 175 -5.25 -21.29 15.92
CA ASP A 175 -6.11 -22.48 15.99
C ASP A 175 -6.10 -23.30 14.68
N ILE A 176 -5.25 -22.94 13.71
CA ILE A 176 -5.04 -23.70 12.47
C ILE A 176 -3.60 -24.20 12.43
N ASP A 177 -3.43 -25.53 12.52
CA ASP A 177 -2.15 -26.20 12.27
C ASP A 177 -1.53 -25.64 10.98
N ALA A 178 -0.23 -25.34 11.00
CA ALA A 178 0.49 -24.72 9.90
C ALA A 178 0.32 -25.45 8.54
N ALA A 179 -0.13 -26.71 8.56
CA ALA A 179 -0.47 -27.53 7.40
C ALA A 179 -1.83 -27.20 6.73
N HIS A 180 -2.76 -26.49 7.38
CA HIS A 180 -4.08 -26.13 6.84
C HIS A 180 -4.20 -24.71 6.28
N SER A 181 -3.13 -23.90 6.35
CA SER A 181 -3.09 -22.55 5.78
C SER A 181 -3.26 -22.52 4.24
N ALA A 182 -3.05 -23.65 3.55
CA ALA A 182 -3.33 -23.81 2.13
C ALA A 182 -4.82 -24.07 1.80
N GLY A 183 -5.66 -24.30 2.81
CA GLY A 183 -7.02 -24.82 2.65
C GLY A 183 -8.17 -23.90 3.06
N ILE A 184 -7.91 -22.66 3.48
CA ILE A 184 -9.01 -21.72 3.75
C ILE A 184 -9.53 -21.18 2.42
N SER A 185 -10.51 -21.89 1.84
CA SER A 185 -11.35 -21.36 0.79
C SER A 185 -12.37 -20.40 1.40
N PHE A 186 -12.17 -19.10 1.20
CA PHE A 186 -13.21 -18.12 1.41
C PHE A 186 -14.10 -18.08 0.16
N PRO A 187 -15.44 -18.05 0.32
CA PRO A 187 -16.34 -17.99 -0.82
C PRO A 187 -16.10 -16.71 -1.63
N HIS A 188 -16.02 -16.90 -2.96
CA HIS A 188 -15.79 -15.93 -4.03
C HIS A 188 -14.35 -15.45 -4.26
N SER A 189 -13.63 -16.22 -5.08
CA SER A 189 -12.76 -15.64 -6.12
C SER A 189 -13.58 -14.65 -6.94
N TYR A 190 -13.31 -13.36 -6.78
CA TYR A 190 -13.79 -12.36 -7.72
C TYR A 190 -12.99 -12.52 -9.02
N GLU A 191 -13.65 -12.93 -10.10
CA GLU A 191 -13.18 -12.59 -11.44
C GLU A 191 -13.15 -11.06 -11.52
N PRO A 192 -12.02 -10.45 -11.94
CA PRO A 192 -11.99 -9.02 -12.15
C PRO A 192 -13.09 -8.64 -13.13
N ALA A 193 -13.97 -7.69 -12.80
CA ALA A 193 -14.88 -7.07 -13.77
C ALA A 193 -14.13 -6.11 -14.71
N TYR A 194 -12.95 -6.53 -15.17
CA TYR A 194 -12.33 -6.06 -16.39
C TYR A 194 -12.44 -7.19 -17.40
N LYS A 195 -13.48 -7.17 -18.23
CA LYS A 195 -13.52 -8.01 -19.43
C LYS A 195 -12.37 -7.54 -20.31
N GLY A 196 -11.41 -8.43 -20.54
CA GLY A 196 -10.29 -8.19 -21.44
C GLY A 196 -10.78 -7.52 -22.73
N GLY A 197 -10.14 -6.41 -23.07
CA GLY A 197 -10.12 -5.95 -24.46
C GLY A 197 -9.49 -7.04 -25.33
N PRO A 198 -9.77 -7.05 -26.64
CA PRO A 198 -9.45 -8.17 -27.51
C PRO A 198 -7.96 -8.54 -27.43
N GLU A 199 -7.68 -9.85 -27.36
CA GLU A 199 -6.34 -10.40 -27.56
C GLU A 199 -5.81 -9.88 -28.89
N ALA A 200 -4.83 -8.98 -28.83
CA ALA A 200 -4.10 -8.54 -30.01
C ALA A 200 -3.13 -9.66 -30.40
N GLU A 201 -3.57 -10.44 -31.38
CA GLU A 201 -2.78 -11.37 -32.17
C GLU A 201 -1.46 -10.70 -32.61
N GLN A 202 -0.34 -11.38 -32.37
CA GLN A 202 0.97 -10.95 -32.85
C GLN A 202 0.96 -10.94 -34.39
N GLN A 203 0.82 -9.75 -34.98
CA GLN A 203 1.20 -9.51 -36.37
C GLN A 203 2.16 -8.33 -36.47
N SER A 204 3.38 -8.67 -36.85
CA SER A 204 4.45 -7.76 -37.21
C SER A 204 4.09 -6.94 -38.45
N ALA A 205 3.87 -5.63 -38.29
CA ALA A 205 3.90 -4.70 -39.40
C ALA A 205 4.27 -3.26 -38.97
N SER A 206 5.49 -2.87 -39.35
CA SER A 206 6.02 -1.53 -39.69
C SER A 206 5.64 -0.27 -38.89
N ILE A 207 6.70 0.37 -38.38
CA ILE A 207 6.81 1.47 -37.41
C ILE A 207 6.45 2.86 -37.99
N THR A 208 5.82 2.98 -39.16
CA THR A 208 5.85 4.26 -39.91
C THR A 208 4.51 4.96 -40.18
N THR A 209 3.38 4.54 -39.62
CA THR A 209 2.08 5.14 -40.02
C THR A 209 1.14 5.48 -38.86
N THR A 210 1.63 6.08 -37.77
CA THR A 210 0.74 6.59 -36.71
C THR A 210 1.27 7.87 -36.06
N LEU A 211 1.63 8.87 -36.88
CA LEU A 211 2.01 10.21 -36.43
C LEU A 211 0.99 11.30 -36.79
N GLN A 212 -0.21 10.93 -37.28
CA GLN A 212 -1.19 11.92 -37.74
C GLN A 212 -2.63 11.53 -37.39
N GLN A 213 -2.98 11.54 -36.10
CA GLN A 213 -4.37 11.76 -35.66
C GLN A 213 -4.41 12.54 -34.33
N PRO A 214 -5.04 13.72 -34.27
CA PRO A 214 -5.31 14.40 -33.00
C PRO A 214 -6.62 13.84 -32.43
N GLY A 215 -6.54 13.00 -31.38
CA GLY A 215 -7.75 12.49 -30.73
C GLY A 215 -7.65 11.12 -30.04
N LEU A 216 -6.53 10.77 -29.41
CA LEU A 216 -6.44 9.57 -28.57
C LEU A 216 -5.78 9.89 -27.21
N LEU A 217 -6.49 10.67 -26.40
CA LEU A 217 -6.07 11.14 -25.07
C LEU A 217 -6.77 10.32 -23.98
N GLY A 218 -6.63 9.00 -24.03
CA GLY A 218 -7.48 8.12 -23.23
C GLY A 218 -6.96 6.70 -23.02
N THR A 219 -5.71 6.52 -22.60
CA THR A 219 -5.24 5.25 -21.98
C THR A 219 -4.04 5.51 -21.06
N LEU A 220 -4.26 6.12 -19.90
CA LEU A 220 -3.31 6.13 -18.78
C LEU A 220 -4.09 5.95 -17.47
N ALA A 221 -4.63 4.75 -17.25
CA ALA A 221 -5.33 4.38 -16.02
C ALA A 221 -4.61 3.21 -15.35
N SER A 222 -3.40 3.46 -14.83
CA SER A 222 -2.69 2.49 -13.98
C SER A 222 -1.55 3.12 -13.16
N ILE A 223 -1.81 4.24 -12.46
CA ILE A 223 -0.84 4.78 -11.47
C ILE A 223 -1.57 5.37 -10.26
N ILE A 224 -1.35 4.76 -9.09
CA ILE A 224 -1.22 5.42 -7.77
C ILE A 224 -0.73 4.33 -6.79
N SER A 225 0.24 4.55 -5.91
CA SER A 225 0.50 5.79 -5.20
C SER A 225 1.97 5.86 -4.77
N GLY A 226 2.66 6.89 -5.26
CA GLY A 226 4.03 7.15 -4.85
C GLY A 226 4.70 8.36 -5.48
N LEU A 227 4.00 9.31 -6.11
CA LEU A 227 4.42 10.72 -6.30
C LEU A 227 3.38 11.53 -7.09
N VAL A 228 3.47 12.84 -6.92
CA VAL A 228 2.64 13.93 -7.44
C VAL A 228 2.33 13.80 -8.93
N ALA A 229 1.05 13.92 -9.31
CA ALA A 229 0.65 14.16 -10.69
C ALA A 229 0.82 15.66 -11.02
N ILE A 230 1.90 16.02 -11.71
CA ILE A 230 2.01 17.30 -12.41
C ILE A 230 1.25 17.13 -13.73
N ILE A 231 0.06 17.73 -13.83
CA ILE A 231 -0.53 18.05 -15.14
C ILE A 231 0.04 19.40 -15.54
N ILE A 232 0.71 19.42 -16.68
CA ILE A 232 1.20 20.63 -17.34
C ILE A 232 -0.02 21.47 -17.73
N GLN A 233 -0.25 22.56 -17.00
CA GLN A 233 -0.86 23.79 -17.53
C GLN A 233 -0.02 24.98 -17.06
N ASP A 234 0.42 25.80 -18.01
CA ASP A 234 1.42 26.85 -17.81
C ASP A 234 0.92 28.00 -16.93
N GLY A 235 1.48 28.13 -15.72
CA GLY A 235 1.24 29.25 -14.81
C GLY A 235 2.44 29.56 -13.89
N PRO A 236 2.94 30.82 -13.82
CA PRO A 236 4.14 31.18 -13.04
C PRO A 236 3.92 31.17 -11.51
N LEU A 237 2.68 31.12 -11.02
CA LEU A 237 2.35 31.06 -9.59
C LEU A 237 2.32 29.62 -9.04
N GLU A 238 2.01 28.63 -9.89
CA GLU A 238 1.91 27.21 -9.48
C GLU A 238 3.26 26.48 -9.53
N THR A 239 4.15 26.90 -10.43
CA THR A 239 5.57 26.47 -10.43
C THR A 239 6.28 26.85 -9.13
N ALA A 240 5.98 28.02 -8.55
CA ALA A 240 6.51 28.44 -7.24
C ALA A 240 6.01 27.54 -6.09
N LEU A 241 4.74 27.10 -6.13
CA LEU A 241 4.18 26.17 -5.14
C LEU A 241 4.78 24.76 -5.25
N ALA A 242 4.96 24.26 -6.47
CA ALA A 242 5.59 22.96 -6.71
C ALA A 242 7.04 22.94 -6.19
N CYS A 243 7.81 24.00 -6.45
CA CYS A 243 9.16 24.16 -5.91
C CYS A 243 9.16 24.26 -4.38
N ALA A 244 8.20 24.96 -3.77
CA ALA A 244 8.09 25.05 -2.30
C ALA A 244 7.76 23.69 -1.66
N MET A 245 6.89 22.89 -2.28
CA MET A 245 6.55 21.54 -1.79
C MET A 245 7.73 20.57 -1.89
N ILE A 246 8.50 20.63 -2.97
CA ILE A 246 9.73 19.86 -3.14
C ILE A 246 10.78 20.30 -2.10
N ALA A 247 10.94 21.60 -1.88
CA ALA A 247 11.87 22.13 -0.88
C ALA A 247 11.50 21.68 0.55
N LEU A 248 10.22 21.72 0.92
CA LEU A 248 9.75 21.25 2.23
C LEU A 248 9.92 19.74 2.42
N SER A 249 9.74 18.97 1.34
CA SER A 249 9.97 17.53 1.33
C SER A 249 11.46 17.20 1.51
N LEU A 250 12.34 17.93 0.83
CA LEU A 250 13.80 17.78 0.99
C LEU A 250 14.27 18.21 2.38
N ILE A 251 13.70 19.28 2.95
CA ILE A 251 13.98 19.70 4.34
C ILE A 251 13.54 18.63 5.33
N GLY A 252 12.37 18.02 5.13
CA GLY A 252 11.88 16.91 5.96
C GLY A 252 12.80 15.68 5.90
N VAL A 253 13.30 15.33 4.70
CA VAL A 253 14.28 14.26 4.51
C VAL A 253 15.61 14.59 5.19
N ILE A 254 16.10 15.84 5.08
CA ILE A 254 17.34 16.27 5.74
C ILE A 254 17.20 16.24 7.27
N TYR A 255 16.04 16.62 7.81
CA TYR A 255 15.79 16.58 9.26
C TYR A 255 15.64 15.15 9.79
N PHE A 256 15.12 14.23 8.98
CA PHE A 256 14.98 12.81 9.30
C PHE A 256 16.33 12.07 9.26
N VAL A 257 17.24 12.45 8.35
CA VAL A 257 18.58 11.85 8.24
C VAL A 257 19.55 12.38 9.30
N LYS A 258 19.28 13.54 9.91
CA LYS A 258 20.13 14.13 10.96
C LYS A 258 19.76 13.72 12.39
N ARG A 259 18.80 12.83 12.59
CA ARG A 259 18.34 12.35 13.90
C ARG A 259 18.66 10.88 14.08
#